data_AF-A0AAV0V549-F1
#
_entry.id   AF-A0AAV0V549-F1
#
_cell.length_a   1.000
_cell.length_b   1.000
_cell.length_c   1.000
_cell.angle_alpha   90.00
_cell.angle_beta   90.00
_cell.angle_gamma   90.00
#
_symmetry.space_group_name_H-M   'P 1'
#
loop_
_entity.id
_entity.type
_entity.pdbx_description
1 polymer ?
#
loop_
_entity_poly.entity_id
_entity_poly.type
_entity_poly.pdbx_seq_one_letter_code
_entity_poly.pdbx_strand_id
1 'polypeptide(L)'
;MERRLTRWPLRMASGIDAAHQWILDSGSSRHLVTTASQLYDTEEYDEECLLPNGESLRTQLKGKTRFTVRVDGEERRIESIDVYYSANLPWNVISYEKIEGR
;
A
#
# COMPACT_ATOMS: atom_id res chain seq x y z
N MET A 1 -27.53 -1.67 -21.14
CA MET A 1 -27.33 -1.12 -19.77
C MET A 1 -25.84 -0.84 -19.64
N GLU A 2 -25.40 0.34 -20.06
CA GLU A 2 -23.97 0.70 -20.11
C GLU A 2 -23.50 1.15 -18.73
N ARG A 3 -22.45 0.49 -18.21
CA ARG A 3 -21.74 0.95 -17.03
C ARG A 3 -20.70 1.98 -17.44
N ARG A 4 -20.98 3.26 -17.19
CA ARG A 4 -19.99 4.34 -17.28
C ARG A 4 -18.92 4.10 -16.22
N LEU A 5 -17.73 3.69 -16.66
CA LEU A 5 -16.52 3.73 -15.83
C LEU A 5 -15.95 5.15 -15.91
N THR A 6 -16.22 5.98 -14.90
CA THR A 6 -15.53 7.27 -14.73
C THR A 6 -14.08 7.00 -14.37
N ARG A 7 -13.19 7.12 -15.36
CA ARG A 7 -11.75 6.99 -15.22
C ARG A 7 -11.21 8.31 -14.66
N TRP A 8 -10.79 8.31 -13.40
CA TRP A 8 -10.05 9.42 -12.80
C TRP A 8 -8.57 9.28 -13.17
N PRO A 9 -7.98 10.19 -13.99
CA PRO A 9 -6.56 10.14 -14.25
C PRO A 9 -5.81 10.62 -12.98
N LEU A 10 -5.24 9.68 -12.23
CA LEU A 10 -4.27 9.99 -11.19
C LEU A 10 -3.01 10.51 -11.88
N ARG A 11 -2.75 11.82 -11.76
CA ARG A 11 -1.55 12.46 -12.29
C ARG A 11 -0.43 12.30 -11.26
N MET A 12 0.55 11.44 -11.55
CA MET A 12 1.75 11.28 -10.73
C MET A 12 2.55 12.60 -10.75
N ALA A 13 2.71 13.24 -9.59
CA ALA A 13 3.61 14.39 -9.48
C ALA A 13 5.06 13.88 -9.52
N SER A 14 5.89 14.46 -10.39
CA SER A 14 7.32 14.16 -10.47
C SER A 14 8.03 14.69 -9.23
N GLY A 15 8.88 13.86 -8.60
CA GLY A 15 9.73 14.26 -7.46
C GLY A 15 9.37 13.63 -6.11
N ILE A 16 8.43 12.67 -6.08
CA ILE A 16 8.06 11.95 -4.87
C ILE A 16 9.06 10.81 -4.66
N ASP A 17 9.75 10.75 -3.52
CA ASP A 17 10.61 9.62 -3.18
C ASP A 17 9.80 8.32 -3.01
N ALA A 18 10.45 7.16 -3.10
CA ALA A 18 9.76 5.86 -3.00
C ALA A 18 9.04 5.65 -1.65
N ALA A 19 9.48 6.33 -0.58
CA ALA A 19 8.82 6.26 0.73
C ALA A 19 7.48 7.00 0.75
N HIS A 20 7.28 7.97 -0.15
CA HIS A 20 6.04 8.73 -0.28
C HIS A 20 5.20 8.30 -1.50
N GLN A 21 5.65 7.35 -2.32
CA GLN A 21 4.87 6.80 -3.43
C GLN A 21 4.04 5.59 -2.98
N TRP A 22 2.74 5.65 -3.30
CA TRP A 22 1.77 4.60 -3.01
C TRP A 22 1.06 4.19 -4.29
N ILE A 23 0.96 2.89 -4.53
CA ILE A 23 0.10 2.34 -5.57
C ILE A 23 -1.16 1.76 -4.93
N LEU A 24 -2.30 2.00 -5.55
CA LEU A 24 -3.55 1.33 -5.22
C LEU A 24 -3.64 0.09 -6.10
N ASP A 25 -3.56 -1.08 -5.49
CA ASP A 25 -3.47 -2.34 -6.22
C ASP A 25 -4.63 -3.28 -5.85
N SER A 26 -5.43 -3.64 -6.86
CA SER A 26 -6.51 -4.62 -6.72
C SER A 26 -6.01 -6.05 -6.76
N GLY A 27 -4.78 -6.30 -7.24
CA GLY A 27 -4.15 -7.61 -7.21
C GLY A 27 -3.45 -7.92 -5.88
N SER A 28 -3.26 -6.91 -5.02
CA SER A 28 -2.64 -7.11 -3.72
C SER A 28 -3.68 -7.49 -2.67
N SER A 29 -3.40 -8.57 -1.94
CA SER A 29 -4.19 -9.00 -0.78
C SER A 29 -3.79 -8.29 0.53
N ARG A 30 -2.72 -7.48 0.49
CA ARG A 30 -2.12 -6.86 1.69
C ARG A 30 -1.74 -5.39 1.46
N HIS A 31 -1.73 -4.62 2.54
CA HIS A 31 -1.05 -3.34 2.56
C HIS A 31 0.44 -3.57 2.80
N LEU A 32 1.29 -2.96 1.98
CA LEU A 32 2.73 -3.12 2.05
C LEU A 32 3.43 -1.77 2.14
N VAL A 33 4.48 -1.69 2.96
CA VAL A 33 5.38 -0.54 3.00
C VAL A 33 6.81 -0.97 2.71
N THR A 34 7.55 -0.07 2.07
CA THR A 34 8.95 -0.29 1.66
C THR A 34 9.94 0.14 2.74
N THR A 35 9.51 0.96 3.71
CA THR A 35 10.36 1.48 4.78
C THR A 35 9.79 1.10 6.14
N ALA A 36 10.57 0.40 6.96
CA ALA A 36 10.13 -0.09 8.26
C ALA A 36 9.68 1.04 9.22
N SER A 37 10.28 2.23 9.13
CA SER A 37 9.91 3.39 9.96
C SER A 37 8.52 3.97 9.65
N GLN A 38 7.86 3.52 8.57
CA GLN A 38 6.47 3.86 8.28
C GLN A 38 5.48 3.07 9.15
N LEU A 39 5.96 2.03 9.84
CA LEU A 39 5.17 1.28 10.79
C LEU A 39 5.41 1.78 12.22
N TYR A 40 4.36 1.70 13.03
CA TYR A 40 4.42 1.81 14.48
C TYR A 40 3.57 0.70 15.09
N ASP A 41 3.76 0.46 16.40
CA ASP A 41 3.10 -0.65 17.09
C ASP A 41 3.38 -1.99 16.37
N THR A 42 4.67 -2.20 16.08
CA THR A 42 5.14 -3.31 15.24
C THR A 42 5.30 -4.59 16.02
N GLU A 43 5.00 -5.70 15.37
CA GLU A 43 5.33 -7.05 15.82
C GLU A 43 6.17 -7.78 14.76
N GLU A 44 6.97 -8.75 15.21
CA GLU A 44 7.73 -9.61 14.30
C GLU A 44 6.77 -10.46 13.47
N TYR A 45 7.05 -10.58 12.19
CA TYR A 45 6.24 -11.35 11.27
C TYR A 45 7.12 -11.92 10.18
N ASP A 46 7.20 -13.24 10.04
CA ASP A 46 8.04 -13.87 9.01
C ASP A 46 7.17 -14.68 8.06
N GLU A 47 7.06 -14.20 6.83
CA GLU A 47 6.39 -14.90 5.75
C GLU A 47 7.08 -14.56 4.44
N GLU A 48 7.13 -15.55 3.55
CA GLU A 48 7.69 -15.42 2.22
C GLU A 48 6.61 -15.71 1.18
N CYS A 49 6.43 -14.78 0.24
CA CYS A 49 5.51 -14.89 -0.88
C CYS A 49 6.30 -15.04 -2.18
N LEU A 50 5.92 -15.99 -3.04
CA LEU A 50 6.48 -16.09 -4.39
C LEU A 50 5.80 -15.09 -5.32
N LEU A 51 6.60 -14.25 -5.96
CA LEU A 51 6.15 -13.32 -6.98
C LEU A 51 6.00 -14.05 -8.34
N PRO A 52 5.17 -13.54 -9.26
CA PRO A 52 4.99 -14.15 -10.58
C PRO A 52 6.26 -14.25 -11.43
N ASN A 53 7.26 -13.41 -11.16
CA ASN A 53 8.57 -13.45 -11.82
C ASN A 53 9.52 -14.53 -11.24
N GLY A 54 9.08 -15.28 -10.23
CA GLY A 54 9.86 -16.31 -9.56
C GLY A 54 10.75 -15.79 -8.42
N GLU A 55 10.76 -14.48 -8.17
CA GLU A 55 11.43 -13.90 -7.00
C GLU A 55 10.59 -14.12 -5.74
N SER A 56 11.22 -14.04 -4.57
CA SER A 56 10.51 -14.10 -3.30
C SER A 56 10.44 -12.74 -2.62
N LEU A 57 9.26 -12.43 -2.11
CA LEU A 57 8.97 -11.26 -1.30
C LEU A 57 8.84 -11.71 0.15
N ARG A 58 9.85 -11.40 0.96
CA ARG A 58 9.83 -11.69 2.39
C ARG A 58 9.32 -10.49 3.17
N THR A 59 8.31 -10.73 3.99
CA THR A 59 7.82 -9.76 4.98
C THR A 59 8.40 -10.12 6.34
N GLN A 60 8.95 -9.13 7.05
CA GLN A 60 9.68 -9.34 8.32
C GLN A 60 9.01 -8.65 9.52
N LEU A 61 8.14 -7.68 9.27
CA LEU A 61 7.44 -6.92 10.29
C LEU A 61 6.01 -6.67 9.82
N LYS A 62 5.08 -6.64 10.78
CA LYS A 62 3.75 -6.06 10.56
C LYS A 62 3.42 -5.07 11.66
N GLY A 63 2.52 -4.15 11.37
CA GLY A 63 2.11 -3.14 12.33
C GLY A 63 1.09 -2.19 11.73
N LYS A 64 1.00 -1.02 12.36
CA LYS A 64 0.08 0.04 11.96
C LYS A 64 0.80 1.10 11.16
N THR A 65 0.11 1.72 10.20
CA THR A 65 0.61 2.90 9.49
C THR A 65 -0.46 3.98 9.41
N ARG A 66 -0.01 5.22 9.31
CA ARG A 66 -0.87 6.37 9.04
C ARG A 66 -0.45 6.97 7.72
N PHE A 67 -1.42 7.10 6.82
CA PHE A 67 -1.20 7.80 5.56
C PHE A 67 -2.22 8.92 5.41
N THR A 68 -1.77 9.97 4.76
CA THR A 68 -2.54 11.17 4.49
C THR A 68 -3.01 11.13 3.05
N VAL A 69 -4.32 11.17 2.83
CA VAL A 69 -4.93 11.20 1.51
C VAL A 69 -5.66 12.51 1.29
N ARG A 70 -5.78 12.93 0.04
CA ARG A 70 -6.62 14.06 -0.34
C ARG A 70 -7.84 13.58 -1.11
N VAL A 71 -9.03 13.79 -0.57
CA VAL A 71 -10.31 13.41 -1.18
C VAL A 71 -11.12 14.68 -1.36
N ASP A 72 -11.56 14.96 -2.59
CA ASP A 72 -12.30 16.17 -2.94
C ASP A 72 -11.64 17.49 -2.47
N GLY A 73 -10.30 17.52 -2.47
CA GLY A 73 -9.51 18.67 -2.04
C GLY A 73 -9.23 18.74 -0.54
N GLU A 74 -9.92 17.93 0.28
CA GLU A 74 -9.72 17.85 1.72
C GLU A 74 -8.67 16.81 2.10
N GLU A 75 -7.79 17.17 3.03
CA GLU A 75 -6.83 16.24 3.60
C GLU A 75 -7.51 15.37 4.67
N ARG A 76 -7.32 14.06 4.58
CA ARG A 76 -7.80 13.06 5.53
C ARG A 76 -6.65 12.19 5.98
N ARG A 77 -6.58 11.91 7.28
CA ARG A 77 -5.62 10.96 7.85
C ARG A 77 -6.31 9.64 8.08
N ILE A 78 -5.75 8.58 7.51
CA ILE A 78 -6.28 7.22 7.62
C ILE A 78 -5.25 6.37 8.35
N GLU A 79 -5.73 5.59 9.32
CA GLU A 79 -4.95 4.60 10.03
C GLU A 79 -5.28 3.21 9.46
N SER A 80 -4.26 2.47 9.04
CA SER A 80 -4.39 1.05 8.70
C SER A 80 -3.63 0.23 9.73
N ILE A 81 -4.28 -0.81 10.24
CA ILE A 81 -3.79 -1.59 11.39
C ILE A 81 -3.14 -2.92 11.02
N ASP A 82 -3.23 -3.32 9.74
CA ASP A 82 -2.76 -4.61 9.20
C ASP A 82 -1.88 -4.32 7.97
N VAL A 83 -0.66 -3.84 8.24
CA VAL A 83 0.30 -3.41 7.21
C VAL A 83 1.63 -4.13 7.38
N TYR A 84 2.17 -4.62 6.28
CA TYR A 84 3.36 -5.47 6.25
C TYR A 84 4.54 -4.70 5.68
N TYR A 85 5.69 -4.84 6.29
CA TYR A 85 6.95 -4.34 5.76
C TYR A 85 7.60 -5.41 4.90
N SER A 86 7.98 -5.05 3.69
CA SER A 86 8.86 -5.87 2.86
C SER A 86 9.96 -5.02 2.24
N ALA A 87 11.19 -5.49 2.42
CA ALA A 87 12.33 -4.92 1.75
C ALA A 87 12.24 -5.20 0.24
N ASN A 88 12.76 -4.29 -0.58
CA ASN A 88 12.88 -4.44 -2.03
C ASN A 88 11.59 -4.27 -2.86
N LEU A 89 10.53 -3.71 -2.27
CA LEU A 89 9.40 -3.21 -3.07
C LEU A 89 9.75 -1.84 -3.68
N PRO A 90 9.39 -1.59 -4.96
CA PRO A 90 9.64 -0.29 -5.58
C PRO A 90 8.74 0.82 -5.03
N TRP A 91 7.55 0.47 -4.52
CA TRP A 91 6.53 1.39 -4.01
C TRP A 91 5.76 0.79 -2.84
N ASN A 92 5.19 1.64 -2.00
CA ASN A 92 4.22 1.19 -1.00
C ASN A 92 2.94 0.76 -1.71
N VAL A 93 2.25 -0.25 -1.19
CA VAL A 93 1.06 -0.83 -1.79
C VAL A 93 -0.12 -0.69 -0.85
N ILE A 94 -1.22 -0.18 -1.38
CA ILE A 94 -2.52 -0.21 -0.73
C ILE A 94 -3.36 -1.27 -1.43
N SER A 95 -3.72 -2.33 -0.71
CA SER A 95 -4.72 -3.29 -1.20
C SER A 95 -6.07 -2.60 -1.33
N TYR A 96 -6.61 -2.61 -2.56
CA TYR A 96 -7.96 -2.09 -2.82
C TYR A 96 -9.03 -2.94 -2.12
N GLU A 97 -8.86 -4.27 -2.11
CA GLU A 97 -9.81 -5.21 -1.51
C GLU A 97 -9.99 -4.94 -0.01
N LYS A 98 -8.90 -4.64 0.70
CA LYS A 98 -8.92 -4.30 2.14
C LYS A 98 -9.59 -2.95 2.45
N ILE A 99 -9.66 -2.04 1.48
CA ILE A 99 -10.37 -0.76 1.62
C ILE A 99 -11.86 -0.93 1.35
N GLU A 100 -12.25 -1.72 0.35
CA GLU A 100 -13.68 -1.95 0.05
C GLU A 100 -14.42 -2.76 1.13
N GLY A 101 -13.69 -3.38 2.07
CA GLY A 101 -14.28 -4.05 3.23
C GLY A 101 -15.14 -5.25 2.86
N ARG A 102 -14.71 -6.05 1.89
CA ARG A 102 -15.37 -7.31 1.51
C ARG A 102 -14.92 -8.50 2.35
#